data_AF-A0A496RRK6-F1
#
_entry.id   AF-A0A496RRK6-F1
#
_cell.length_a   1.000
_cell.length_b   1.000
_cell.length_c   1.000
_cell.angle_alpha   90.00
_cell.angle_beta   90.00
_cell.angle_gamma   90.00
#
_symmetry.space_group_name_H-M   'P 1'
#
loop_
_entity.id
_entity.type
_entity.pdbx_description
1 polymer ?
#
loop_
_entity_poly.entity_id
_entity_poly.type
_entity_poly.pdbx_seq_one_letter_code
_entity_poly.pdbx_strand_id
1 'polypeptide(L)' 'MLGKAGSGHPGGSLSAADIVTSLFFKVMRHNPQNPDWPDRDRFHMSKGHCCPLWYAVLAESGYFDKEKLLHLRQ' A
#
# COMPACT_ATOMS: atom_id res chain seq x y z
N MET A 1 0.84 -12.01 -3.02
CA MET A 1 0.82 -11.05 -4.15
C MET A 1 1.86 -11.40 -5.22
N LEU A 2 3.13 -10.96 -5.08
CA LEU A 2 4.16 -11.09 -6.12
C LEU A 2 4.40 -12.52 -6.61
N GLY A 3 4.55 -13.48 -5.69
CA GLY A 3 4.75 -14.89 -6.05
C GLY A 3 3.58 -15.47 -6.86
N LYS A 4 2.34 -15.11 -6.53
CA LYS A 4 1.14 -15.55 -7.27
C LYS A 4 1.07 -14.93 -8.68
N ALA A 5 1.46 -13.67 -8.80
CA ALA A 5 1.47 -12.97 -10.09
C ALA A 5 2.65 -13.39 -11.00
N GLY A 6 3.67 -14.08 -10.46
CA GLY A 6 4.92 -14.36 -11.18
C GLY A 6 5.65 -13.11 -11.68
N SER A 7 5.35 -11.93 -11.10
CA SER A 7 5.72 -10.63 -11.67
C SER A 7 5.72 -9.51 -10.62
N GLY A 8 6.70 -8.59 -10.70
CA GLY A 8 6.76 -7.35 -9.92
C GLY A 8 8.11 -7.12 -9.23
N HIS A 9 8.18 -6.11 -8.33
CA HIS A 9 9.44 -5.62 -7.77
C HIS A 9 9.50 -5.83 -6.24
N PRO A 10 10.02 -6.98 -5.77
CA PRO A 10 10.11 -7.28 -4.34
C PRO A 10 11.13 -6.40 -3.60
N GLY A 11 12.33 -6.20 -4.17
CA GLY A 11 13.44 -5.52 -3.47
C GLY A 11 13.09 -4.09 -3.05
N GLY A 12 12.66 -3.26 -3.99
CA GLY A 12 12.25 -1.88 -3.70
C GLY A 12 11.08 -1.81 -2.72
N SER A 13 10.12 -2.74 -2.83
CA SER A 13 8.97 -2.83 -1.91
C SER A 13 9.41 -3.17 -0.48
N LEU A 14 10.30 -4.14 -0.30
CA LEU A 14 10.79 -4.52 1.04
C LEU A 14 11.69 -3.44 1.65
N SER A 15 12.48 -2.73 0.83
CA SER A 15 13.39 -1.68 1.31
C SER A 15 12.71 -0.48 2.00
N ALA A 16 11.41 -0.27 1.74
CA ALA A 16 10.64 0.84 2.28
C ALA A 16 9.54 0.38 3.25
N ALA A 17 9.50 -0.90 3.63
CA ALA A 17 8.42 -1.46 4.43
C ALA A 17 8.27 -0.75 5.78
N ASP A 18 9.37 -0.54 6.51
CA ASP A 18 9.32 0.09 7.84
C ASP A 18 8.79 1.52 7.78
N ILE A 19 9.35 2.36 6.89
CA ILE A 19 8.93 3.76 6.79
C ILE A 19 7.48 3.91 6.34
N VAL A 20 7.02 3.12 5.38
CA VAL A 20 5.62 3.18 4.92
C VAL A 20 4.67 2.67 6.01
N THR A 21 5.06 1.63 6.74
CA THR A 21 4.29 1.11 7.89
C THR A 21 4.18 2.17 8.99
N SER A 22 5.28 2.81 9.37
CA SER A 22 5.26 3.91 10.34
C SER A 22 4.37 5.06 9.89
N LEU A 23 4.44 5.45 8.61
CA LEU A 23 3.61 6.52 8.07
C LEU A 23 2.11 6.20 8.19
N PHE A 24 1.66 5.04 7.69
CA PHE A 24 0.24 4.70 7.69
C PHE A 24 -0.30 4.40 9.09
N PHE A 25 0.43 3.67 9.94
CA PHE A 25 -0.12 3.20 11.21
C PHE A 25 0.17 4.08 12.42
N LYS A 26 1.03 5.11 12.28
CA LYS A 26 1.43 5.96 13.41
C LYS A 26 1.43 7.46 13.14
N VAL A 27 1.72 7.90 11.91
CA VAL A 27 1.98 9.33 11.65
C VAL A 27 0.83 9.99 10.88
N MET A 28 0.38 9.39 9.79
CA MET A 28 -0.58 10.01 8.89
C MET A 28 -2.00 9.95 9.44
N ARG A 29 -2.74 11.03 9.24
CA ARG A 29 -4.18 11.09 9.41
C ARG A 29 -4.82 10.65 8.11
N HIS A 30 -5.44 9.48 8.12
CA HIS A 30 -6.20 8.97 6.98
C HIS A 30 -7.39 8.15 7.46
N ASN A 31 -8.39 7.99 6.59
CA ASN A 31 -9.60 7.23 6.90
C ASN A 31 -9.89 6.24 5.76
N PRO A 32 -9.73 4.93 5.97
CA PRO A 32 -10.05 3.91 4.97
C PRO A 32 -11.53 3.88 4.57
N GLN A 33 -12.43 4.26 5.47
CA GLN A 33 -13.88 4.34 5.23
C GLN A 33 -14.29 5.66 4.55
N ASN A 34 -13.40 6.65 4.49
CA ASN A 34 -13.61 7.89 3.76
C ASN A 34 -12.31 8.32 3.03
N PRO A 35 -11.95 7.65 1.92
CA PRO A 35 -10.74 7.96 1.16
C PRO A 35 -10.70 9.37 0.58
N ASP A 36 -11.86 9.98 0.37
CA ASP A 36 -12.00 11.33 -0.18
C ASP A 36 -12.00 12.43 0.89
N TRP A 37 -11.79 12.09 2.17
CA TRP A 37 -11.68 13.05 3.27
C TRP A 37 -10.75 14.22 2.90
N PRO A 38 -11.27 15.47 2.82
CA PRO A 38 -10.49 16.60 2.31
C PRO A 38 -9.21 16.90 3.09
N ASP A 39 -9.24 16.75 4.42
CA ASP A 39 -8.14 17.12 5.32
C ASP A 39 -7.19 15.95 5.66
N ARG A 40 -7.34 14.79 4.98
CA ARG A 40 -6.42 13.67 5.16
C ARG A 40 -5.00 14.06 4.72
N ASP A 41 -4.02 13.45 5.36
CA ASP A 41 -2.65 13.52 4.86
C ASP A 41 -2.54 12.71 3.55
N ARG A 42 -1.72 13.19 2.61
CA ARG A 42 -1.61 12.62 1.27
C ARG A 42 -0.29 11.89 1.11
N PHE A 43 -0.38 10.61 0.77
CA PHE A 43 0.77 9.78 0.47
C PHE A 43 0.97 9.66 -1.05
N HIS A 44 2.21 9.83 -1.53
CA HIS A 44 2.56 9.66 -2.94
C HIS A 44 3.72 8.68 -3.12
N MET A 45 3.45 7.52 -3.72
CA MET A 45 4.48 6.52 -4.04
C MET A 45 5.20 6.89 -5.34
N SER A 46 6.17 7.81 -5.26
CA SER A 46 6.98 8.21 -6.42
C SER A 46 7.72 7.03 -7.06
N LYS A 47 8.15 6.05 -6.24
CA LYS A 47 8.66 4.75 -6.71
C LYS A 47 7.50 3.82 -7.14
N GLY A 48 6.75 4.20 -8.18
CA GLY A 48 5.51 3.50 -8.58
C GLY A 48 5.69 2.00 -8.85
N HIS A 49 6.88 1.56 -9.25
CA HIS A 49 7.21 0.14 -9.43
C HIS A 49 7.17 -0.67 -8.11
N CYS A 50 7.27 -0.01 -6.96
CA CYS A 50 7.10 -0.56 -5.61
C CYS A 50 5.63 -0.58 -5.13
N CYS A 51 4.66 -0.52 -6.05
CA CYS A 51 3.24 -0.60 -5.73
C CYS A 51 2.82 -1.82 -4.87
N PRO A 52 3.49 -3.00 -4.85
CA PRO A 52 3.11 -4.07 -3.95
C PRO A 52 3.10 -3.68 -2.47
N LEU A 53 4.07 -2.88 -2.02
CA LEU A 53 4.09 -2.36 -0.65
C LEU A 53 2.91 -1.42 -0.40
N TRP A 54 2.64 -0.52 -1.35
CA TRP A 54 1.55 0.44 -1.21
C TRP A 54 0.19 -0.26 -1.14
N TYR A 55 -0.04 -1.27 -1.98
CA TYR A 55 -1.25 -2.07 -1.93
C TYR A 55 -1.36 -2.87 -0.63
N ALA A 56 -0.24 -3.43 -0.14
CA ALA A 56 -0.22 -4.14 1.13
C ALA A 56 -0.63 -3.22 2.29
N VAL A 57 -0.05 -2.02 2.41
CA VAL A 57 -0.37 -1.11 3.52
C VAL A 57 -1.81 -0.58 3.43
N LEU A 58 -2.34 -0.36 2.22
CA LEU A 58 -3.74 0.03 2.02
C LEU A 58 -4.71 -1.09 2.45
N ALA A 59 -4.43 -2.34 2.08
CA ALA A 59 -5.26 -3.47 2.49
C ALA A 59 -5.19 -3.71 4.00
N GLU A 60 -4.00 -3.66 4.60
CA GLU A 60 -3.80 -3.76 6.05
C GLU A 60 -4.47 -2.60 6.81
N SER A 61 -4.52 -1.42 6.20
CA SER A 61 -5.26 -0.27 6.75
C SER A 61 -6.78 -0.41 6.58
N GLY A 62 -7.28 -1.35 5.79
CA GLY A 62 -8.72 -1.56 5.58
C GLY A 62 -9.35 -0.77 4.42
N TYR A 63 -8.56 -0.29 3.45
CA TYR A 63 -9.11 0.37 2.25
C TYR A 63 -9.81 -0.61 1.31
N PHE A 64 -9.41 -1.88 1.32
CA PHE A 64 -10.02 -2.94 0.54
C PHE A 64 -9.63 -4.30 1.11
N ASP A 65 -10.37 -5.33 0.72
CA ASP A 65 -10.14 -6.71 1.17
C ASP A 65 -8.76 -7.24 0.73
N LYS A 66 -8.05 -7.91 1.65
CA LYS A 66 -6.73 -8.51 1.41
C LYS A 66 -6.75 -9.54 0.28
N GLU A 67 -7.87 -10.18 -0.01
CA GLU A 67 -8.02 -11.10 -1.14
C GLU A 67 -7.69 -10.43 -2.48
N LYS A 68 -7.97 -9.12 -2.63
CA LYS A 68 -7.61 -8.38 -3.85
C LYS A 68 -6.09 -8.35 -4.12
N LEU A 69 -5.26 -8.53 -3.08
CA LEU A 69 -3.80 -8.62 -3.24
C LEU A 69 -3.36 -9.86 -4.02
N LEU A 70 -4.25 -10.81 -4.26
CA LEU A 70 -3.99 -12.00 -5.07
C LEU A 70 -4.17 -11.76 -6.58
N HIS A 71 -4.67 -10.58 -6.98
CA HIS A 71 -4.97 -10.21 -8.36
C HIS A 71 -4.03 -9.11 -8.89
N LEU A 72 -2.80 -9.03 -8.37
CA LEU A 72 -1.81 -8.06 -8.86
C LEU A 72 -1.58 -8.24 -10.37
N ARG A 73 -1.79 -7.15 -11.14
CA ARG A 73 -1.58 -7.08 -12.61
C ARG A 73 -2.51 -8.00 -13.42
N GLN A 74 -3.72 -8.26 -12.93
CA GLN A 74 -4.76 -9.05 -13.61
C GLN A 74 -6.07 -8.26 -13.63
#